data_AF-A0A850M0F9-F1
#
_entry.id   AF-A0A850M0F9-F1
#
_cell.length_a   1.000
_cell.length_b   1.000
_cell.length_c   1.000
_cell.angle_alpha   90.00
_cell.angle_beta   90.00
_cell.angle_gamma   90.00
#
_symmetry.space_group_name_H-M   'P 1'
#
loop_
_entity.id
_entity.type
_entity.pdbx_description
1 polymer ?
#
loop_
_entity_poly.entity_id
_entity_poly.type
_entity_poly.pdbx_seq_one_letter_code
_entity_poly.pdbx_strand_id
1 'polypeptide(L)'
;MKLLVSPINIEEARNSINGGADIIDVKNPLEGSLGANFPWVITEIQKLVREYNGLEISATLGDFPNLPGTASLAALGLANCDVDYIKVGLKGPKTKKDAIFFMKQIRRAISEYKSHVKIVVAGYADYKRFGTIVPLLIPEIAVESGADVAMVDTGIKDGKNLFDFMTEEQITSFVENTLKNDLIVALAGSIKKEHFPKLKEIRPHIIGLRGAACEKADRVYGRIKVELVKELKSLLK
;
A
#
# COMPACT_ATOMS: atom_id res chain seq x y z
N MET A 1 7.25 -3.68 13.32
CA MET A 1 7.07 -3.33 11.90
C MET A 1 6.83 -4.59 11.08
N LYS A 2 5.80 -4.59 10.24
CA LYS A 2 5.56 -5.62 9.22
C LYS A 2 6.23 -5.20 7.90
N LEU A 3 6.79 -6.18 7.20
CA LEU A 3 7.30 -6.06 5.85
C LEU A 3 6.20 -6.41 4.85
N LEU A 4 5.82 -5.43 4.04
CA LEU A 4 4.93 -5.62 2.90
C LEU A 4 5.77 -5.65 1.62
N VAL A 5 5.59 -6.69 0.80
CA VAL A 5 6.27 -6.84 -0.49
C VAL A 5 5.23 -6.95 -1.59
N SER A 6 5.41 -6.20 -2.69
CA SER A 6 4.42 -6.13 -3.76
C SER A 6 4.80 -6.95 -5.01
N PRO A 7 4.44 -8.24 -5.12
CA PRO A 7 4.61 -9.04 -6.33
C PRO A 7 3.59 -8.70 -7.43
N ILE A 8 3.89 -9.08 -8.68
CA ILE A 8 2.94 -8.96 -9.81
C ILE A 8 2.36 -10.29 -10.29
N ASN A 9 2.90 -11.42 -9.83
CA ASN A 9 2.51 -12.76 -10.23
C ASN A 9 2.82 -13.80 -9.13
N ILE A 10 2.44 -15.05 -9.37
CA ILE A 10 2.56 -16.15 -8.40
C ILE A 10 4.01 -16.50 -8.05
N GLU A 11 4.95 -16.38 -9.00
CA GLU A 11 6.37 -16.68 -8.78
C GLU A 11 7.01 -15.64 -7.85
N GLU A 12 6.78 -14.34 -8.11
CA GLU A 12 7.23 -13.27 -7.23
C GLU A 12 6.60 -13.37 -5.84
N ALA A 13 5.34 -13.81 -5.75
CA ALA A 13 4.66 -14.05 -4.48
C ALA A 13 5.35 -15.17 -3.69
N ARG A 14 5.65 -16.33 -4.31
CA ARG A 14 6.45 -17.40 -3.67
C ARG A 14 7.78 -16.88 -3.17
N ASN A 15 8.48 -16.06 -3.97
CA ASN A 15 9.76 -15.50 -3.56
C ASN A 15 9.63 -14.54 -2.37
N SER A 16 8.56 -13.74 -2.34
CA SER A 16 8.25 -12.83 -1.24
C SER A 16 7.98 -13.59 0.06
N ILE A 17 7.19 -14.67 -0.01
CA ILE A 17 6.84 -15.54 1.13
C ILE A 17 8.09 -16.23 1.66
N ASN A 18 8.85 -16.90 0.79
CA ASN A 18 10.10 -17.58 1.16
C ASN A 18 11.17 -16.61 1.69
N GLY A 19 11.02 -15.33 1.35
CA GLY A 19 11.82 -14.22 1.85
C GLY A 19 11.49 -13.77 3.27
N GLY A 20 10.32 -14.13 3.78
CA GLY A 20 9.82 -13.71 5.09
C GLY A 20 9.05 -12.37 5.08
N ALA A 21 8.42 -12.01 3.95
CA ALA A 21 7.43 -10.93 3.94
C ALA A 21 6.24 -11.29 4.85
N ASP A 22 5.68 -10.31 5.56
CA ASP A 22 4.50 -10.51 6.42
C ASP A 22 3.19 -10.25 5.67
N ILE A 23 3.23 -9.34 4.67
CA ILE A 23 2.09 -8.98 3.83
C ILE A 23 2.47 -9.09 2.36
N ILE A 24 1.69 -9.85 1.60
CA ILE A 24 1.85 -10.00 0.14
C ILE A 24 0.89 -9.03 -0.55
N ASP A 25 1.42 -8.04 -1.26
CA ASP A 25 0.63 -6.95 -1.85
C ASP A 25 0.52 -7.05 -3.38
N VAL A 26 -0.57 -7.63 -3.85
CA VAL A 26 -0.80 -7.84 -5.28
C VAL A 26 -1.11 -6.50 -5.96
N LYS A 27 -0.24 -6.08 -6.88
CA LYS A 27 -0.45 -4.85 -7.67
C LYS A 27 0.03 -5.00 -9.11
N ASN A 28 -0.23 -4.00 -9.94
CA ASN A 28 0.22 -3.92 -11.33
C ASN A 28 0.94 -2.58 -11.60
N PRO A 29 2.29 -2.57 -11.62
CA PRO A 29 3.09 -1.38 -11.93
C PRO A 29 2.80 -0.75 -13.30
N LEU A 30 2.23 -1.49 -14.26
CA LEU A 30 1.89 -0.98 -15.59
C LEU A 30 0.67 -0.06 -15.57
N GLU A 31 -0.19 -0.19 -14.56
CA GLU A 31 -1.36 0.67 -14.35
C GLU A 31 -1.09 1.84 -13.38
N GLY A 32 0.14 2.00 -12.91
CA GLY A 32 0.56 3.12 -12.09
C GLY A 32 1.35 2.74 -10.82
N SER A 33 1.32 3.61 -9.83
CA SER A 33 2.03 3.39 -8.56
C SER A 33 1.38 2.26 -7.74
N LEU A 34 0.06 2.37 -7.59
CA LEU A 34 -0.86 1.45 -6.93
C LEU A 34 -1.85 0.87 -7.95
N GLY A 35 -1.43 0.64 -9.20
CA GLY A 35 -2.26 0.06 -10.26
C GLY A 35 -2.86 -1.29 -9.84
N ALA A 36 -4.11 -1.55 -10.24
CA ALA A 36 -4.83 -2.77 -9.87
C ALA A 36 -4.32 -3.96 -10.69
N ASN A 37 -4.28 -5.15 -10.07
CA ASN A 37 -4.06 -6.38 -10.82
C ASN A 37 -5.40 -7.07 -11.09
N PHE A 38 -5.39 -8.11 -11.93
CA PHE A 38 -6.60 -8.81 -12.33
C PHE A 38 -7.12 -9.75 -11.23
N PRO A 39 -8.44 -9.96 -11.13
CA PRO A 39 -9.03 -10.84 -10.12
C PRO A 39 -8.46 -12.27 -10.10
N TRP A 40 -8.15 -12.84 -11.27
CA TRP A 40 -7.58 -14.18 -11.35
C TRP A 40 -6.14 -14.25 -10.81
N VAL A 41 -5.33 -13.21 -11.02
CA VAL A 41 -3.97 -13.12 -10.45
C VAL A 41 -4.04 -12.97 -8.93
N ILE A 42 -4.94 -12.09 -8.46
CA ILE A 42 -5.15 -11.86 -7.03
C ILE A 42 -5.62 -13.15 -6.35
N THR A 43 -6.59 -13.86 -6.94
CA THR A 43 -7.12 -15.12 -6.39
C THR A 43 -6.07 -16.24 -6.41
N GLU A 44 -5.23 -16.32 -7.44
CA GLU A 44 -4.14 -17.29 -7.50
C GLU A 44 -3.12 -17.06 -6.37
N ILE A 45 -2.71 -15.81 -6.17
CA ILE A 45 -1.79 -15.44 -5.08
C ILE A 45 -2.47 -15.60 -3.72
N GLN A 46 -3.76 -15.28 -3.59
CA GLN A 46 -4.53 -15.46 -2.37
C GLN A 46 -4.51 -16.92 -1.92
N LYS A 47 -4.78 -17.86 -2.82
CA LYS A 47 -4.75 -19.29 -2.51
C LYS A 47 -3.38 -19.72 -1.98
N LEU A 48 -2.30 -19.28 -2.62
CA LEU A 48 -0.94 -19.54 -2.14
C LEU A 48 -0.70 -18.95 -0.75
N VAL A 49 -1.12 -17.69 -0.50
CA VAL A 49 -0.93 -17.04 0.81
C VAL A 49 -1.66 -17.81 1.92
N ARG A 50 -2.87 -18.33 1.65
CA ARG A 50 -3.65 -19.10 2.63
C ARG A 50 -3.03 -20.46 2.99
N GLU A 51 -2.05 -20.95 2.24
CA GLU A 51 -1.27 -22.15 2.64
C GLU A 51 -0.32 -21.87 3.83
N TYR A 52 -0.06 -20.59 4.15
CA TYR A 52 0.88 -20.18 5.19
C TYR A 52 0.14 -19.50 6.34
N ASN A 53 0.42 -19.95 7.56
CA ASN A 53 -0.18 -19.35 8.76
C ASN A 53 0.43 -17.96 9.05
N GLY A 54 -0.42 -16.99 9.42
CA GLY A 54 0.01 -15.66 9.84
C GLY A 54 0.42 -14.69 8.73
N LEU A 55 0.35 -15.10 7.45
CA LEU A 55 0.53 -14.19 6.32
C LEU A 55 -0.77 -13.48 5.96
N GLU A 56 -0.64 -12.21 5.60
CA GLU A 56 -1.75 -11.39 5.13
C GLU A 56 -1.61 -11.12 3.62
N ILE A 57 -2.73 -10.96 2.93
CA ILE A 57 -2.77 -10.53 1.54
C ILE A 57 -3.42 -9.14 1.42
N SER A 58 -2.74 -8.27 0.70
CA SER A 58 -3.20 -6.95 0.30
C SER A 58 -3.35 -6.91 -1.21
N ALA A 59 -4.28 -6.12 -1.72
CA ALA A 59 -4.36 -5.85 -3.14
C ALA A 59 -4.76 -4.39 -3.40
N THR A 60 -4.21 -3.83 -4.47
CA THR A 60 -4.49 -2.44 -4.86
C THR A 60 -5.74 -2.34 -5.73
N LEU A 61 -6.53 -1.32 -5.45
CA LEU A 61 -7.71 -0.93 -6.22
C LEU A 61 -7.36 -0.06 -7.43
N GLY A 62 -6.17 0.55 -7.45
CA GLY A 62 -5.72 1.46 -8.50
C GLY A 62 -5.30 2.83 -7.97
N ASP A 63 -4.57 3.57 -8.82
CA ASP A 63 -4.42 5.02 -8.70
C ASP A 63 -5.74 5.70 -9.15
N PHE A 64 -6.74 5.69 -8.28
CA PHE A 64 -8.14 5.85 -8.68
C PHE A 64 -8.51 7.31 -9.03
N PRO A 65 -9.24 7.57 -10.14
CA PRO A 65 -9.87 8.86 -10.41
C PRO A 65 -11.02 9.15 -9.43
N ASN A 66 -11.60 10.36 -9.47
CA ASN A 66 -12.70 10.72 -8.57
C ASN A 66 -14.05 10.16 -9.08
N LEU A 67 -14.15 8.83 -9.14
CA LEU A 67 -15.31 8.07 -9.60
C LEU A 67 -15.80 7.12 -8.49
N PRO A 68 -16.50 7.63 -7.46
CA PRO A 68 -16.81 6.86 -6.25
C PRO A 68 -17.68 5.62 -6.50
N GLY A 69 -18.61 5.67 -7.47
CA GLY A 69 -19.42 4.50 -7.85
C GLY A 69 -18.57 3.37 -8.43
N THR A 70 -17.71 3.69 -9.42
CA THR A 70 -16.78 2.73 -10.03
C THR A 70 -15.81 2.17 -8.99
N ALA A 71 -15.29 3.01 -8.09
CA ALA A 71 -14.40 2.59 -7.01
C ALA A 71 -15.09 1.60 -6.07
N SER A 72 -16.34 1.86 -5.72
CA SER A 72 -17.13 0.97 -4.85
C SER A 72 -17.40 -0.38 -5.50
N LEU A 73 -17.73 -0.41 -6.80
CA LEU A 73 -17.90 -1.65 -7.55
C LEU A 73 -16.59 -2.44 -7.65
N ALA A 74 -15.48 -1.77 -7.96
CA ALA A 74 -14.17 -2.39 -8.03
C ALA A 74 -13.73 -2.93 -6.64
N ALA A 75 -14.01 -2.19 -5.57
CA ALA A 75 -13.68 -2.61 -4.21
C ALA A 75 -14.47 -3.86 -3.80
N LEU A 76 -15.75 -3.94 -4.18
CA LEU A 76 -16.56 -5.14 -3.98
C LEU A 76 -15.99 -6.33 -4.78
N GLY A 77 -15.55 -6.11 -6.02
CA GLY A 77 -14.85 -7.14 -6.82
C GLY A 77 -13.58 -7.63 -6.13
N LEU A 78 -12.80 -6.72 -5.55
CA LEU A 78 -11.58 -7.05 -4.83
C LEU A 78 -11.84 -7.80 -3.52
N ALA A 79 -12.89 -7.42 -2.78
CA ALA A 79 -13.33 -8.12 -1.57
C ALA A 79 -13.79 -9.56 -1.86
N ASN A 80 -14.34 -9.82 -3.05
CA ASN A 80 -14.67 -11.18 -3.49
C ASN A 80 -13.45 -12.05 -3.82
N CYS A 81 -12.26 -11.45 -3.96
CA CYS A 81 -11.01 -12.19 -4.05
C CYS A 81 -10.48 -12.62 -2.66
N ASP A 82 -11.23 -12.38 -1.58
CA ASP A 82 -10.93 -12.81 -0.21
C ASP A 82 -9.58 -12.29 0.32
N VAL A 83 -9.32 -11.00 0.06
CA VAL A 83 -8.12 -10.29 0.53
C VAL A 83 -8.31 -9.68 1.92
N ASP A 84 -7.23 -9.55 2.69
CA ASP A 84 -7.27 -8.94 4.02
C ASP A 84 -7.25 -7.41 3.96
N TYR A 85 -6.63 -6.84 2.93
CA TYR A 85 -6.52 -5.39 2.71
C TYR A 85 -6.92 -4.99 1.28
N ILE A 86 -7.75 -3.94 1.18
CA ILE A 86 -8.01 -3.21 -0.06
C ILE A 86 -7.30 -1.87 0.00
N LYS A 87 -6.39 -1.62 -0.95
CA LYS A 87 -5.55 -0.42 -0.96
C LYS A 87 -5.93 0.55 -2.06
N VAL A 88 -6.28 1.77 -1.67
CA VAL A 88 -6.87 2.77 -2.56
C VAL A 88 -5.93 3.95 -2.71
N GLY A 89 -5.43 4.18 -3.93
CA GLY A 89 -4.60 5.34 -4.24
C GLY A 89 -5.43 6.58 -4.56
N LEU A 90 -5.36 7.62 -3.74
CA LEU A 90 -6.15 8.85 -3.92
C LEU A 90 -5.57 9.78 -5.00
N LYS A 91 -5.68 9.38 -6.27
CA LYS A 91 -5.18 10.18 -7.42
C LYS A 91 -6.18 11.25 -7.87
N GLY A 92 -7.46 10.90 -7.93
CA GLY A 92 -8.53 11.73 -8.46
C GLY A 92 -8.99 12.84 -7.53
N PRO A 93 -9.47 12.52 -6.31
CA PRO A 93 -9.96 13.54 -5.38
C PRO A 93 -8.93 14.65 -5.16
N LYS A 94 -9.37 15.91 -5.19
CA LYS A 94 -8.50 17.11 -5.08
C LYS A 94 -8.70 17.89 -3.79
N THR A 95 -9.78 17.63 -3.07
CA THR A 95 -10.05 18.23 -1.76
C THR A 95 -10.21 17.14 -0.71
N LYS A 96 -9.99 17.51 0.56
CA LYS A 96 -10.22 16.62 1.71
C LYS A 96 -11.67 16.09 1.73
N LYS A 97 -12.64 16.98 1.48
CA LYS A 97 -14.07 16.65 1.45
C LYS A 97 -14.39 15.60 0.37
N ASP A 98 -13.86 15.77 -0.83
CA ASP A 98 -14.06 14.81 -1.92
C ASP A 98 -13.43 13.46 -1.61
N ALA A 99 -12.22 13.47 -1.03
CA ALA A 99 -11.51 12.25 -0.64
C ALA A 99 -12.27 11.47 0.44
N ILE A 100 -12.82 12.15 1.45
CA ILE A 100 -13.65 11.53 2.49
C ILE A 100 -14.92 10.95 1.86
N PHE A 101 -15.63 11.71 1.03
CA PHE A 101 -16.84 11.22 0.37
C PHE A 101 -16.54 9.98 -0.48
N PHE A 102 -15.45 10.01 -1.25
CA PHE A 102 -14.99 8.92 -2.09
C PHE A 102 -14.71 7.65 -1.27
N MET A 103 -13.91 7.77 -0.20
CA MET A 103 -13.58 6.64 0.66
C MET A 103 -14.78 6.11 1.44
N LYS A 104 -15.74 6.97 1.85
CA LYS A 104 -16.99 6.53 2.48
C LYS A 104 -17.82 5.62 1.58
N GLN A 105 -17.85 5.85 0.27
CA GLN A 105 -18.59 4.97 -0.64
C GLN A 105 -17.95 3.59 -0.71
N ILE A 106 -16.61 3.53 -0.76
CA ILE A 106 -15.87 2.26 -0.69
C ILE A 106 -16.13 1.55 0.65
N ARG A 107 -16.01 2.26 1.79
CA ARG A 107 -16.29 1.69 3.13
C ARG A 107 -17.69 1.11 3.20
N ARG A 108 -18.70 1.83 2.72
CA ARG A 108 -20.09 1.37 2.70
C ARG A 108 -20.24 0.09 1.87
N ALA A 109 -19.69 0.07 0.65
CA ALA A 109 -19.74 -1.10 -0.22
C ALA A 109 -19.06 -2.33 0.41
N ILE A 110 -17.98 -2.15 1.19
CA ILE A 110 -17.35 -3.26 1.90
C ILE A 110 -18.17 -3.67 3.13
N SER A 111 -18.66 -2.74 3.95
CA SER A 111 -19.42 -3.09 5.17
C SER A 111 -20.75 -3.80 4.90
N GLU A 112 -21.42 -3.49 3.79
CA GLU A 112 -22.71 -4.11 3.46
C GLU A 112 -22.56 -5.56 2.98
N TYR A 113 -21.38 -5.97 2.48
CA TYR A 113 -21.20 -7.29 1.84
C TYR A 113 -20.09 -8.15 2.47
N LYS A 114 -19.03 -7.55 3.02
CA LYS A 114 -17.83 -8.22 3.58
C LYS A 114 -17.19 -7.39 4.69
N SER A 115 -17.58 -7.62 5.95
CA SER A 115 -17.19 -6.75 7.07
C SER A 115 -15.74 -6.85 7.55
N HIS A 116 -14.98 -7.89 7.19
CA HIS A 116 -13.66 -8.18 7.77
C HIS A 116 -12.47 -7.57 7.00
N VAL A 117 -12.69 -6.99 5.83
CA VAL A 117 -11.61 -6.44 4.99
C VAL A 117 -11.18 -5.07 5.50
N LYS A 118 -9.88 -4.87 5.69
CA LYS A 118 -9.30 -3.57 6.06
C LYS A 118 -9.13 -2.68 4.83
N ILE A 119 -9.46 -1.41 4.98
CA ILE A 119 -9.34 -0.41 3.92
C ILE A 119 -8.11 0.46 4.19
N VAL A 120 -7.24 0.55 3.18
CA VAL A 120 -6.06 1.41 3.20
C VAL A 120 -6.30 2.63 2.32
N VAL A 121 -6.19 3.81 2.90
CA VAL A 121 -6.17 5.09 2.16
C VAL A 121 -4.72 5.47 1.91
N ALA A 122 -4.32 5.53 0.65
CA ALA A 122 -2.96 5.88 0.26
C ALA A 122 -2.89 7.26 -0.42
N GLY A 123 -2.08 8.14 0.13
CA GLY A 123 -1.63 9.38 -0.49
C GLY A 123 -0.25 9.26 -1.12
N TYR A 124 0.19 10.32 -1.80
CA TYR A 124 1.46 10.34 -2.51
C TYR A 124 2.39 11.43 -1.96
N ALA A 125 3.63 11.06 -1.62
CA ALA A 125 4.63 11.98 -1.08
C ALA A 125 4.96 13.12 -2.07
N ASP A 126 5.07 12.79 -3.36
CA ASP A 126 5.30 13.69 -4.48
C ASP A 126 4.00 14.34 -5.00
N TYR A 127 3.03 14.59 -4.12
CA TYR A 127 1.68 15.06 -4.48
C TYR A 127 1.66 16.27 -5.43
N LYS A 128 2.61 17.20 -5.29
CA LYS A 128 2.73 18.37 -6.18
C LYS A 128 3.00 17.97 -7.62
N ARG A 129 3.86 16.96 -7.83
CA ARG A 129 4.22 16.44 -9.15
C ARG A 129 3.15 15.54 -9.71
N PHE A 130 2.55 14.72 -8.85
CA PHE A 130 1.51 13.77 -9.23
C PHE A 130 0.11 14.42 -9.33
N GLY A 131 -0.01 15.69 -8.92
CA GLY A 131 -1.24 16.47 -8.96
C GLY A 131 -2.32 15.96 -8.00
N THR A 132 -1.95 15.51 -6.80
CA THR A 132 -2.87 14.91 -5.82
C THR A 132 -2.97 15.74 -4.54
N ILE A 133 -3.83 15.32 -3.60
CA ILE A 133 -3.98 15.98 -2.29
C ILE A 133 -2.70 15.89 -1.45
N VAL A 134 -2.54 16.83 -0.52
CA VAL A 134 -1.42 16.85 0.43
C VAL A 134 -1.46 15.57 1.28
N PRO A 135 -0.36 14.78 1.36
CA PRO A 135 -0.35 13.49 2.04
C PRO A 135 -0.57 13.61 3.56
N LEU A 136 -0.27 14.76 4.17
CA LEU A 136 -0.53 15.02 5.59
C LEU A 136 -2.03 15.04 5.95
N LEU A 137 -2.93 15.12 4.96
CA LEU A 137 -4.38 15.03 5.18
C LEU A 137 -4.90 13.59 5.26
N ILE A 138 -4.11 12.60 4.84
CA ILE A 138 -4.54 11.20 4.76
C ILE A 138 -4.95 10.62 6.11
N PRO A 139 -4.28 10.88 7.25
CA PRO A 139 -4.72 10.35 8.55
C PRO A 139 -6.15 10.80 8.88
N GLU A 140 -6.44 12.10 8.70
CA GLU A 140 -7.77 12.65 8.96
C GLU A 140 -8.83 12.12 7.98
N ILE A 141 -8.47 11.96 6.69
CA ILE A 141 -9.34 11.33 5.68
C ILE A 141 -9.66 9.89 6.08
N ALA A 142 -8.67 9.13 6.54
CA ALA A 142 -8.84 7.74 6.95
C ALA A 142 -9.80 7.64 8.14
N VAL A 143 -9.62 8.47 9.17
CA VAL A 143 -10.53 8.55 10.32
C VAL A 143 -11.95 8.89 9.89
N GLU A 144 -12.13 10.00 9.16
CA GLU A 144 -13.46 10.48 8.82
C GLU A 144 -14.20 9.56 7.84
N SER A 145 -13.49 8.77 7.06
CA SER A 145 -14.07 7.79 6.13
C SER A 145 -14.28 6.39 6.72
N GLY A 146 -13.77 6.13 7.93
CA GLY A 146 -13.81 4.81 8.56
C GLY A 146 -12.89 3.79 7.90
N ALA A 147 -11.75 4.24 7.37
CA ALA A 147 -10.68 3.37 6.90
C ALA A 147 -9.78 2.94 8.05
N ASP A 148 -9.04 1.84 7.87
CA ASP A 148 -8.27 1.19 8.92
C ASP A 148 -6.78 1.55 8.89
N VAL A 149 -6.28 1.94 7.70
CA VAL A 149 -4.86 2.21 7.47
C VAL A 149 -4.67 3.52 6.70
N ALA A 150 -3.82 4.40 7.22
CA ALA A 150 -3.30 5.55 6.49
C ALA A 150 -1.92 5.22 5.89
N MET A 151 -1.73 5.52 4.61
CA MET A 151 -0.53 5.17 3.87
C MET A 151 0.02 6.32 3.03
N VAL A 152 1.35 6.37 2.88
CA VAL A 152 2.03 7.20 1.88
C VAL A 152 2.90 6.32 0.97
N ASP A 153 2.83 6.55 -0.34
CA ASP A 153 3.75 6.02 -1.37
C ASP A 153 4.25 7.19 -2.25
N THR A 154 5.03 6.94 -3.30
CA THR A 154 5.31 7.90 -4.38
C THR A 154 4.45 7.61 -5.60
N GLY A 155 3.92 8.61 -6.28
CA GLY A 155 3.11 8.48 -7.48
C GLY A 155 3.97 8.28 -8.73
N ILE A 156 4.96 9.15 -8.95
CA ILE A 156 5.91 9.05 -10.05
C ILE A 156 7.07 8.14 -9.65
N LYS A 157 7.48 7.26 -10.56
CA LYS A 157 8.44 6.18 -10.29
C LYS A 157 9.72 6.40 -11.08
N ASP A 158 10.39 7.51 -10.78
CA ASP A 158 11.61 8.02 -11.43
C ASP A 158 12.88 7.84 -10.56
N GLY A 159 12.84 6.90 -9.61
CA GLY A 159 13.96 6.60 -8.70
C GLY A 159 14.00 7.45 -7.45
N LYS A 160 13.24 8.56 -7.38
CA LYS A 160 13.06 9.33 -6.15
C LYS A 160 12.19 8.57 -5.15
N ASN A 161 12.40 8.87 -3.88
CA ASN A 161 11.89 8.12 -2.74
C ASN A 161 11.13 9.01 -1.75
N LEU A 162 10.50 8.40 -0.75
CA LEU A 162 9.71 9.09 0.29
C LEU A 162 10.46 10.28 0.91
N PHE A 163 11.73 10.10 1.27
CA PHE A 163 12.57 11.10 1.93
C PHE A 163 13.04 12.22 0.99
N ASP A 164 12.89 12.05 -0.34
CA ASP A 164 13.15 13.14 -1.29
C ASP A 164 11.98 14.15 -1.36
N PHE A 165 10.80 13.76 -0.87
CA PHE A 165 9.57 14.56 -1.00
C PHE A 165 8.95 14.98 0.33
N MET A 166 9.20 14.24 1.40
CA MET A 166 8.75 14.55 2.74
C MET A 166 9.94 14.61 3.70
N THR A 167 10.02 15.67 4.50
CA THR A 167 11.05 15.77 5.55
C THR A 167 10.79 14.75 6.66
N GLU A 168 11.81 14.46 7.46
CA GLU A 168 11.66 13.55 8.60
C GLU A 168 10.59 14.03 9.58
N GLU A 169 10.47 15.34 9.81
CA GLU A 169 9.42 15.93 10.66
C GLU A 169 8.03 15.70 10.07
N GLN A 170 7.88 15.82 8.74
CA GLN A 170 6.60 15.56 8.08
C GLN A 170 6.21 14.09 8.16
N ILE A 171 7.17 13.17 7.95
CA ILE A 171 6.92 11.73 8.05
C ILE A 171 6.60 11.36 9.51
N THR A 172 7.35 11.89 10.47
CA THR A 172 7.10 11.65 11.91
C THR A 172 5.73 12.19 12.31
N SER A 173 5.39 13.41 11.92
CA SER A 173 4.08 14.01 12.17
C SER A 173 2.95 13.19 11.54
N PHE A 174 3.13 12.70 10.31
CA PHE A 174 2.17 11.81 9.66
C PHE A 174 1.93 10.53 10.48
N VAL A 175 3.02 9.91 10.94
CA VAL A 175 2.96 8.68 11.75
C VAL A 175 2.28 8.94 13.08
N GLU A 176 2.73 9.93 13.84
CA GLU A 176 2.15 10.27 15.14
C GLU A 176 0.67 10.63 15.03
N ASN A 177 0.28 11.42 14.04
CA ASN A 177 -1.13 11.78 13.84
C ASN A 177 -1.98 10.57 13.43
N THR A 178 -1.43 9.61 12.69
CA THR A 178 -2.13 8.36 12.38
C THR A 178 -2.33 7.52 13.65
N LEU A 179 -1.27 7.35 14.45
CA LEU A 179 -1.31 6.57 15.68
C LEU A 179 -2.25 7.15 16.74
N LYS A 180 -2.31 8.48 16.87
CA LYS A 180 -3.23 9.18 17.79
C LYS A 180 -4.71 8.92 17.51
N ASN A 181 -5.03 8.45 16.30
CA ASN A 181 -6.39 8.11 15.90
C ASN A 181 -6.62 6.58 15.83
N ASP A 182 -5.78 5.79 16.50
CA ASP A 182 -5.88 4.33 16.57
C ASP A 182 -5.84 3.62 15.19
N LEU A 183 -5.27 4.28 14.18
CA LEU A 183 -5.12 3.74 12.84
C LEU A 183 -3.79 3.01 12.66
N ILE A 184 -3.77 2.05 11.72
CA ILE A 184 -2.53 1.45 11.24
C ILE A 184 -1.84 2.46 10.30
N VAL A 185 -0.51 2.48 10.30
CA VAL A 185 0.27 3.40 9.47
C VAL A 185 1.24 2.63 8.58
N ALA A 186 1.21 2.93 7.29
CA ALA A 186 2.07 2.30 6.29
C ALA A 186 2.90 3.34 5.53
N LEU A 187 4.20 3.09 5.37
CA LEU A 187 5.10 3.93 4.59
C LEU A 187 5.70 3.13 3.43
N ALA A 188 5.70 3.71 2.23
CA ALA A 188 6.29 3.18 1.02
C ALA A 188 6.92 4.32 0.20
N GLY A 189 7.29 4.06 -1.05
CA GLY A 189 7.88 5.06 -1.95
C GLY A 189 9.38 4.89 -2.12
N SER A 190 9.76 3.96 -3.01
CA SER A 190 11.15 3.67 -3.39
C SER A 190 12.13 3.55 -2.21
N ILE A 191 11.65 3.01 -1.07
CA ILE A 191 12.45 2.84 0.15
C ILE A 191 13.62 1.88 -0.15
N LYS A 192 14.81 2.27 0.31
CA LYS A 192 16.07 1.53 0.17
C LYS A 192 16.57 1.07 1.54
N LYS A 193 17.56 0.17 1.53
CA LYS A 193 18.20 -0.37 2.74
C LYS A 193 18.74 0.72 3.67
N GLU A 194 19.34 1.76 3.09
CA GLU A 194 19.88 2.91 3.84
C GLU A 194 18.84 3.70 4.64
N HIS A 195 17.55 3.60 4.31
CA HIS A 195 16.47 4.30 5.02
C HIS A 195 15.95 3.53 6.26
N PHE A 196 16.32 2.26 6.43
CA PHE A 196 15.80 1.42 7.52
C PHE A 196 16.15 1.93 8.92
N PRO A 197 17.37 2.43 9.21
CA PRO A 197 17.68 3.02 10.51
C PRO A 197 16.68 4.12 10.89
N LYS A 198 16.38 5.02 9.95
CA LYS A 198 15.41 6.10 10.18
C LYS A 198 13.98 5.58 10.35
N LEU A 199 13.58 4.60 9.54
CA LEU A 199 12.26 3.99 9.67
C LEU A 199 12.08 3.26 11.02
N LYS A 200 13.15 2.71 11.62
CA LYS A 200 13.11 2.16 12.99
C LYS A 200 12.89 3.21 14.06
N GLU A 201 13.41 4.42 13.87
CA GLU A 201 13.16 5.54 14.78
C GLU A 201 11.71 6.02 14.67
N ILE A 202 11.20 6.15 13.44
CA ILE A 202 9.84 6.61 13.15
C ILE A 202 8.78 5.57 13.56
N ARG A 203 9.11 4.27 13.52
CA ARG A 203 8.25 3.15 13.94
C ARG A 203 6.87 3.10 13.26
N PRO A 204 6.77 3.12 11.92
CA PRO A 204 5.49 2.82 11.28
C PRO A 204 5.03 1.38 11.60
N HIS A 205 3.76 1.06 11.37
CA HIS A 205 3.30 -0.32 11.52
C HIS A 205 3.77 -1.19 10.36
N ILE A 206 3.74 -0.67 9.13
CA ILE A 206 4.02 -1.40 7.89
C ILE A 206 5.02 -0.62 7.02
N ILE A 207 5.99 -1.31 6.43
CA ILE A 207 6.88 -0.76 5.38
C ILE A 207 6.63 -1.51 4.08
N GLY A 208 6.28 -0.78 3.01
CA GLY A 208 5.95 -1.35 1.70
C GLY A 208 7.09 -1.22 0.68
N LEU A 209 7.48 -2.35 0.08
CA LEU A 209 8.61 -2.44 -0.85
C LEU A 209 8.23 -3.16 -2.15
N ARG A 210 8.91 -2.78 -3.23
CA ARG A 210 8.97 -3.57 -4.48
C ARG A 210 10.37 -3.50 -5.08
N GLY A 211 10.80 -2.31 -5.50
CA GLY A 211 12.09 -2.11 -6.17
C GLY A 211 13.26 -2.71 -5.38
N ALA A 212 13.38 -2.41 -4.08
CA ALA A 212 14.44 -2.95 -3.23
C ALA A 212 14.45 -4.48 -3.12
N ALA A 213 13.32 -5.15 -3.37
CA ALA A 213 13.20 -6.60 -3.37
C ALA A 213 13.41 -7.23 -4.77
N CYS A 214 13.50 -6.41 -5.83
CA CYS A 214 13.71 -6.85 -7.20
C CYS A 214 15.19 -6.83 -7.60
N GLU A 215 15.57 -7.70 -8.54
CA GLU A 215 16.86 -7.65 -9.22
C GLU A 215 17.17 -6.24 -9.74
N LYS A 216 18.42 -5.79 -9.56
CA LYS A 216 18.91 -4.48 -10.02
C LYS A 216 18.07 -3.29 -9.54
N ALA A 217 17.27 -3.47 -8.49
CA ALA A 217 16.28 -2.50 -8.03
C ALA A 217 15.25 -2.07 -9.09
N ASP A 218 15.04 -2.86 -10.14
CA ASP A 218 14.09 -2.58 -11.22
C ASP A 218 12.70 -3.12 -10.87
N ARG A 219 11.74 -2.21 -10.64
CA ARG A 219 10.37 -2.58 -10.27
C ARG A 219 9.50 -3.05 -11.45
N VAL A 220 9.89 -2.80 -12.69
CA VAL A 220 9.07 -3.12 -13.88
C VAL A 220 9.56 -4.42 -14.51
N TYR A 221 10.86 -4.50 -14.80
CA TYR A 221 11.47 -5.63 -15.51
C TYR A 221 12.23 -6.58 -14.57
N GLY A 222 12.67 -6.09 -13.40
CA GLY A 222 13.31 -6.92 -12.38
C GLY A 222 12.29 -7.80 -11.65
N ARG A 223 12.73 -8.99 -11.26
CA ARG A 223 11.92 -9.95 -10.50
C ARG A 223 12.29 -9.94 -9.03
N ILE A 224 11.30 -10.19 -8.17
CA ILE A 224 11.50 -10.32 -6.73
C ILE A 224 12.39 -11.53 -6.44
N LYS A 225 13.39 -11.35 -5.57
CA LYS A 225 14.31 -12.40 -5.14
C LYS A 225 14.20 -12.72 -3.66
N VAL A 226 14.27 -14.00 -3.34
CA VAL A 226 14.14 -14.52 -1.98
C VAL A 226 15.22 -13.90 -1.08
N GLU A 227 16.47 -13.87 -1.53
CA GLU A 227 17.63 -13.36 -0.81
C GLU A 227 17.51 -11.87 -0.49
N LEU A 228 16.99 -11.06 -1.42
CA LEU A 228 16.77 -9.63 -1.20
C LEU A 228 15.67 -9.38 -0.17
N VAL A 229 14.57 -10.15 -0.23
CA VAL A 229 13.49 -10.05 0.77
C VAL A 229 13.98 -10.50 2.16
N LYS A 230 14.79 -11.58 2.25
CA LYS A 230 15.39 -12.02 3.53
C LYS A 230 16.28 -10.94 4.13
N GLU A 231 17.10 -10.31 3.31
CA GLU A 231 17.96 -9.22 3.75
C GLU A 231 17.13 -8.05 4.29
N LEU A 232 16.12 -7.59 3.54
CA LEU A 232 15.23 -6.50 3.96
C LEU A 232 14.46 -6.85 5.25
N LYS A 233 14.00 -8.10 5.39
CA LYS A 233 13.34 -8.57 6.61
C LYS A 233 14.29 -8.57 7.81
N SER A 234 15.56 -8.93 7.62
CA SER A 234 16.57 -8.88 8.68
C SER A 234 16.82 -7.47 9.19
N LEU A 235 16.73 -6.47 8.31
CA LEU A 235 16.86 -5.06 8.67
C LEU A 235 15.70 -4.53 9.52
N LEU A 236 14.56 -5.23 9.63
CA LEU A 236 13.45 -4.83 10.51
C LEU A 236 13.60 -5.31 11.96
N LYS A 237 14.52 -6.23 12.23
CA LYS A 237 14.77 -6.79 13.57
C LYS A 237 15.46 -5.78 14.48
#